data_AF-A0A4Q1RY54-F1
#
_entry.id   AF-A0A4Q1RY54-F1
#
_cell.length_a   1.000
_cell.length_b   1.000
_cell.length_c   1.000
_cell.angle_alpha   90.00
_cell.angle_beta   90.00
_cell.angle_gamma   90.00
#
_symmetry.space_group_name_H-M   'P 1'
#
loop_
_entity.id
_entity.type
_entity.pdbx_description
1 polymer ?
#
loop_
_entity_poly.entity_id
_entity_poly.type
_entity_poly.pdbx_seq_one_letter_code
_entity_poly.pdbx_strand_id
1 'polypeptide(L)' 'MSPALAKMWIAIASMVFMFISVGFIYLSRYKVKMKWLRFLLALVAYILLIFAGIIIIFVVFSGPTPQ' A
#
# COMPACT_ATOMS: atom_id res chain seq x y z
N MET A 1 -11.24 -20.60 3.42
CA MET A 1 -9.83 -20.39 3.00
C MET A 1 -8.92 -20.84 4.12
N SER A 2 -7.78 -21.48 3.83
CA SER A 2 -6.81 -21.76 4.89
C SER A 2 -6.25 -20.44 5.43
N PRO A 3 -5.91 -20.36 6.73
CA PRO A 3 -5.31 -19.17 7.31
C PRO A 3 -4.04 -18.72 6.58
N ALA A 4 -3.24 -19.67 6.08
CA ALA A 4 -2.05 -19.41 5.27
C ALA A 4 -2.39 -18.69 3.96
N LEU A 5 -3.36 -19.21 3.21
CA LEU A 5 -3.78 -18.65 1.93
C LEU A 5 -4.36 -17.24 2.11
N ALA A 6 -5.12 -17.01 3.18
CA ALA A 6 -5.69 -15.70 3.49
C ALA A 6 -4.59 -14.66 3.75
N LYS A 7 -3.57 -14.99 4.56
CA LYS A 7 -2.42 -14.10 4.81
C LYS A 7 -1.65 -13.76 3.53
N MET A 8 -1.52 -14.70 2.61
CA MET A 8 -0.87 -14.47 1.32
C MET A 8 -1.63 -13.45 0.46
N TRP A 9 -2.95 -13.60 0.32
CA TRP A 9 -3.77 -12.63 -0.44
C TRP A 9 -3.74 -11.23 0.17
N ILE A 10 -3.71 -11.14 1.50
CA ILE A 10 -3.57 -9.87 2.21
C ILE A 10 -2.20 -9.23 1.92
N ALA A 11 -1.11 -10.01 1.87
CA ALA A 11 0.21 -9.52 1.50
C ALA A 11 0.24 -9.02 0.04
N ILE A 12 -0.37 -9.75 -0.89
CA ILE A 12 -0.49 -9.35 -2.30
C ILE A 12 -1.26 -8.03 -2.42
N ALA A 13 -2.38 -7.87 -1.71
CA ALA A 13 -3.13 -6.63 -1.68
C ALA A 13 -2.28 -5.45 -1.19
N SER A 14 -1.43 -5.68 -0.17
CA SER A 14 -0.49 -4.67 0.31
C SER A 14 0.54 -4.25 -0.74
N MET A 15 1.08 -5.20 -1.51
CA MET A 15 2.00 -4.89 -2.61
C MET A 15 1.33 -4.06 -3.70
N VAL A 16 0.07 -4.34 -4.03
CA VAL A 16 -0.72 -3.54 -4.98
C VAL A 16 -0.90 -2.11 -4.46
N PHE A 17 -1.21 -1.93 -3.17
CA PHE A 17 -1.29 -0.59 -2.57
C PHE A 17 0.03 0.18 -2.62
N MET A 18 1.16 -0.48 -2.40
CA MET A 18 2.48 0.14 -2.57
C MET A 18 2.73 0.57 -4.02
N PHE A 19 2.39 -0.28 -4.99
CA PHE A 19 2.54 0.05 -6.40
C PHE A 19 1.70 1.28 -6.80
N ILE A 20 0.43 1.33 -6.38
CA ILE A 20 -0.45 2.47 -6.63
C ILE A 20 0.09 3.74 -5.94
N SER A 21 0.58 3.62 -4.71
CA SER A 21 1.18 4.73 -3.96
C SER A 21 2.36 5.34 -4.71
N VAL A 22 3.31 4.52 -5.18
CA VAL A 22 4.45 5.00 -5.97
C VAL A 22 3.99 5.66 -7.27
N GLY A 23 2.99 5.09 -7.95
CA GLY A 23 2.37 5.68 -9.13
C GLY A 23 1.81 7.09 -8.87
N PHE A 24 1.09 7.27 -7.76
CA PHE A 24 0.55 8.57 -7.36
C PHE A 24 1.63 9.57 -6.94
N ILE A 25 2.70 9.14 -6.26
CA ILE A 25 3.85 9.99 -5.97
C ILE A 25 4.50 10.46 -7.26
N TYR A 26 4.69 9.57 -8.23
CA TYR A 26 5.24 9.91 -9.54
C TYR A 26 4.34 10.92 -10.28
N LEU A 27 3.04 10.66 -10.37
CA LEU A 27 2.08 11.57 -10.99
C LEU A 27 2.08 12.95 -10.32
N SER A 28 2.02 12.99 -8.98
CA SER A 28 2.08 14.22 -8.19
C SER A 28 3.37 15.00 -8.49
N ARG A 29 4.54 14.34 -8.48
CA ARG A 29 5.82 15.06 -8.61
C ARG A 29 6.12 15.54 -10.02
N TYR A 30 5.76 14.76 -11.04
CA TYR A 30 6.27 14.97 -12.40
C TYR A 30 5.21 15.37 -13.44
N LYS A 31 3.94 14.97 -13.27
CA LYS A 31 2.90 15.19 -14.29
C LYS A 31 1.93 16.32 -13.91
N VAL A 32 1.66 16.52 -12.62
CA VAL A 32 0.66 17.47 -12.17
C VAL A 32 1.28 18.85 -11.89
N LYS A 33 0.83 19.87 -12.62
CA LYS A 33 1.28 21.27 -12.45
C LYS A 33 0.46 22.06 -11.42
N MET A 34 -0.80 21.69 -11.22
CA MET A 34 -1.71 22.37 -10.29
C MET A 34 -1.33 22.06 -8.84
N LYS A 35 -1.00 23.09 -8.04
CA LYS A 35 -0.50 22.93 -6.66
C LYS A 35 -1.44 22.12 -5.76
N TRP A 36 -2.75 22.40 -5.81
CA TRP A 36 -3.75 21.70 -4.99
C TRP A 36 -3.86 20.21 -5.33
N LEU A 37 -4.01 19.87 -6.62
CA LEU A 37 -4.11 18.48 -7.06
C LEU A 37 -2.82 17.69 -6.77
N ARG A 38 -1.67 18.37 -6.83
CA ARG A 38 -0.37 17.81 -6.43
C ARG A 38 -0.36 17.38 -4.97
N PHE A 39 -0.84 18.26 -4.09
CA PHE A 39 -0.94 17.99 -2.67
C PHE A 39 -1.90 16.85 -2.38
N LEU A 40 -3.09 16.85 -2.99
CA LEU A 40 -4.09 15.80 -2.80
C LEU A 40 -3.57 14.42 -3.23
N LEU A 41 -2.95 14.31 -4.41
CA LEU A 41 -2.36 13.05 -4.87
C LEU A 41 -1.21 12.57 -3.97
N ALA A 42 -0.36 13.49 -3.52
CA ALA A 42 0.71 13.13 -2.58
C ALA A 42 0.13 12.64 -1.25
N LEU A 43 -0.89 13.31 -0.72
CA LEU A 43 -1.57 12.94 0.52
C LEU A 43 -2.19 11.54 0.43
N VAL A 44 -2.94 11.26 -0.64
CA VAL A 44 -3.52 9.92 -0.89
C VAL A 44 -2.42 8.86 -1.01
N ALA A 45 -1.32 9.17 -1.70
CA ALA A 45 -0.21 8.23 -1.85
C ALA A 45 0.46 7.91 -0.52
N TYR A 46 0.71 8.89 0.34
CA TYR A 46 1.28 8.67 1.66
C TYR A 46 0.35 7.87 2.56
N ILE A 47 -0.95 8.12 2.49
CA ILE A 47 -1.96 7.30 3.21
C ILE A 47 -1.87 5.84 2.76
N LEU A 48 -1.88 5.58 1.44
CA LEU A 48 -1.73 4.23 0.88
C LEU A 48 -0.42 3.56 1.33
N LEU A 49 0.69 4.30 1.37
CA LEU A 49 1.98 3.79 1.79
C LEU A 49 1.96 3.35 3.26
N ILE A 50 1.38 4.19 4.13
CA ILE A 50 1.23 3.90 5.57
C ILE A 50 0.33 2.69 5.78
N PHE A 51 -0.82 2.64 5.11
CA PHE A 51 -1.73 1.49 5.19
C PHE A 51 -1.05 0.19 4.74
N ALA A 52 -0.32 0.21 3.62
CA ALA A 52 0.43 -0.96 3.18
C ALA A 52 1.51 -1.39 4.19
N GLY A 53 2.23 -0.43 4.77
CA GLY A 53 3.20 -0.70 5.84
C GLY A 53 2.56 -1.38 7.05
N ILE A 54 1.40 -0.86 7.51
CA ILE A 54 0.63 -1.43 8.62
C ILE A 54 0.17 -2.86 8.29
N ILE A 55 -0.36 -3.10 7.09
CA ILE A 55 -0.81 -4.44 6.65
C ILE A 55 0.37 -5.43 6.68
N ILE A 56 1.52 -5.05 6.14
CA ILE A 56 2.72 -5.91 6.14
C ILE A 56 3.19 -6.23 7.55
N ILE A 57 3.20 -5.25 8.46
CA ILE A 57 3.52 -5.48 9.87
C ILE A 57 2.58 -6.55 10.44
N PHE A 58 1.27 -6.38 10.30
CA PHE A 58 0.32 -7.39 10.80
C PHE A 58 0.57 -8.78 10.19
N VAL A 59 0.81 -8.87 8.88
CA VAL A 59 1.05 -10.17 8.22
C VAL A 59 2.33 -10.84 8.71
N VAL A 60 3.44 -10.09 8.83
CA VAL A 60 4.75 -10.62 9.23
C VAL A 60 4.77 -11.03 10.70
N PHE A 61 4.27 -10.17 11.60
CA PHE A 61 4.25 -10.45 13.04
C PHE A 61 3.25 -11.53 13.42
N SER A 62 2.24 -11.80 12.58
CA SER A 62 1.28 -12.90 12.80
C SER A 62 1.90 -14.30 12.65
N GLY A 63 3.19 -14.41 12.30
CA GLY A 63 3.93 -15.66 12.20
C GLY A 63 3.39 -16.64 11.14
N PRO A 64 4.11 -17.76 10.89
CA PRO A 64 3.59 -18.84 10.07
C PRO A 64 2.31 -19.39 10.73
N THR A 65 1.21 -19.45 9.98
CA THR A 65 0.02 -20.17 10.44
C THR A 65 0.36 -21.64 10.56
N PRO A 66 0.04 -22.33 11.68
CA PRO A 66 0.04 -23.78 11.71
C PRO A 66 -0.81 -24.29 10.54
N GLN A 67 -0.25 -25.24 9.80
CA GLN A 67 -0.88 -25.82 8.60
C GLN A 67 -2.24 -26.40 8.92
#